data_AF-A0A938WP41-F1
#
_entry.id   AF-A0A938WP41-F1
#
_cell.length_a   1.000
_cell.length_b   1.000
_cell.length_c   1.000
_cell.angle_alpha   90.00
_cell.angle_beta   90.00
_cell.angle_gamma   90.00
#
_symmetry.space_group_name_H-M   'P 1'
#
loop_
_entity.id
_entity.type
_entity.pdbx_description
1 polymer ?
#
loop_
_entity_poly.entity_id
_entity_poly.type
_entity_poly.pdbx_seq_one_letter_code
_entity_poly.pdbx_strand_id
1 'polypeptide(L)'
;MMENEEYIRELADKYMDGLTTAAEERQLARLLDDAGGSLPADLRACRAMFAYVAAGRARATGHRRHHSRLRLAAWVGAAAAAAATVVAVVVLTSPPTPQSYAVIDGRVVTDPDVVRREAMRALRIVASDDYDTFGAIDMMRAAPCAPVGADGEQQQR
;
A
#
# COMPACT_ATOMS: atom_id res chain seq x y z
N MET A 1 65.87 3.62 0.29
CA MET A 1 64.75 4.18 1.08
C MET A 1 65.02 5.61 1.55
N MET A 2 66.27 6.06 1.71
CA MET A 2 66.59 7.46 2.09
C MET A 2 66.22 8.50 1.01
N GLU A 3 66.42 8.20 -0.28
CA GLU A 3 66.11 9.13 -1.39
C GLU A 3 64.63 9.57 -1.40
N ASN A 4 63.70 8.68 -1.02
CA ASN A 4 62.28 9.00 -1.03
C ASN A 4 61.90 9.91 0.16
N GLU A 5 62.57 9.76 1.31
CA GLU A 5 62.32 10.61 2.49
C GLU A 5 62.90 12.01 2.30
N GLU A 6 64.09 12.12 1.73
CA GLU A 6 64.73 13.39 1.39
C GLU A 6 63.93 14.17 0.34
N TYR A 7 63.42 13.47 -0.67
CA TYR A 7 62.51 14.06 -1.66
C TYR A 7 61.16 14.51 -1.05
N ILE A 8 60.59 13.74 -0.12
CA ILE A 8 59.38 14.17 0.61
C ILE A 8 59.65 15.42 1.43
N ARG A 9 60.83 15.54 2.06
CA ARG A 9 61.22 16.75 2.80
C ARG A 9 61.37 17.96 1.89
N GLU A 10 62.08 17.83 0.78
CA GLU A 10 62.24 18.94 -0.18
C GLU A 10 60.87 19.45 -0.67
N LEU A 11 59.96 18.51 -0.98
CA LEU A 11 58.61 18.86 -1.43
C LEU A 11 57.75 19.47 -0.31
N ALA A 12 57.96 19.04 0.94
CA ALA A 12 57.30 19.61 2.11
C ALA A 12 57.82 21.02 2.43
N ASP A 13 59.13 21.26 2.35
CA ASP A 13 59.72 22.59 2.56
C ASP A 13 59.23 23.56 1.48
N LYS A 14 59.25 23.13 0.21
CA LYS A 14 58.66 23.89 -0.91
C LYS A 14 57.17 24.19 -0.69
N TYR A 15 56.42 23.28 -0.09
CA TYR A 15 55.01 23.48 0.26
C TYR A 15 54.84 24.53 1.36
N MET A 16 55.68 24.48 2.40
CA MET A 16 55.67 25.45 3.49
C MET A 16 56.05 26.86 3.01
N ASP A 17 56.94 26.95 2.02
CA ASP A 17 57.29 28.20 1.32
C ASP A 17 56.19 28.69 0.35
N GLY A 18 55.14 27.88 0.11
CA GLY A 18 54.03 28.22 -0.79
C GLY A 18 54.39 28.18 -2.28
N LEU A 19 55.48 27.47 -2.65
CA LEU A 19 56.01 27.40 -4.01
C LEU A 19 55.54 26.16 -4.78
N THR A 20 54.75 25.28 -4.15
CA THR A 20 54.24 24.07 -4.79
C THR A 20 53.09 24.35 -5.76
N THR A 21 53.07 23.59 -6.84
CA THR A 21 51.93 23.48 -7.74
C THR A 21 50.87 22.52 -7.19
N ALA A 22 49.64 22.59 -7.71
CA ALA A 22 48.57 21.67 -7.32
C ALA A 22 48.87 20.19 -7.65
N ALA A 23 49.74 19.91 -8.62
CA ALA A 23 50.17 18.54 -8.93
C ALA A 23 51.15 18.03 -7.86
N GLU A 24 52.10 18.86 -7.47
CA GLU A 24 53.08 18.59 -6.41
C GLU A 24 52.40 18.39 -5.05
N GLU A 25 51.41 19.21 -4.69
CA GLU A 25 50.63 19.01 -3.46
C GLU A 25 49.90 17.67 -3.42
N ARG A 26 49.35 17.22 -4.56
CA ARG A 26 48.70 15.90 -4.66
C ARG A 26 49.70 14.77 -4.52
N GLN A 27 50.89 14.95 -5.08
CA GLN A 27 51.98 13.98 -4.97
C GLN A 27 52.49 13.91 -3.53
N LEU A 28 52.73 15.04 -2.88
CA LEU A 28 53.12 15.13 -1.48
C LEU A 28 52.10 14.45 -0.56
N ALA A 29 50.80 14.73 -0.76
CA ALA A 29 49.74 14.09 0.02
C ALA A 29 49.75 12.55 -0.10
N ARG A 30 49.97 12.02 -1.32
CA ARG A 30 50.08 10.56 -1.54
C ARG A 30 51.29 9.98 -0.82
N LEU A 31 52.45 10.60 -1.01
CA LEU A 31 53.70 10.14 -0.40
C LEU A 31 53.63 10.15 1.14
N LEU A 32 53.00 11.17 1.74
CA LEU A 32 52.81 11.27 3.18
C LEU A 32 51.86 10.20 3.73
N ASP A 33 50.84 9.79 2.96
CA ASP A 33 49.94 8.71 3.35
C ASP A 33 50.60 7.32 3.17
N ASP A 34 51.36 7.12 2.09
CA ASP A 34 52.08 5.88 1.81
C ASP A 34 53.20 5.62 2.82
N ALA A 35 53.87 6.67 3.29
CA ALA A 35 54.95 6.56 4.28
C ALA A 35 54.46 6.21 5.71
N GLY A 36 53.15 6.30 5.99
CA GLY A 36 52.52 5.72 7.17
C GLY A 36 53.09 6.17 8.52
N GLY A 37 53.37 5.20 9.41
CA GLY A 37 53.77 5.42 10.81
C GLY A 37 55.26 5.64 11.05
N SER A 38 56.13 5.41 10.05
CA SER A 38 57.58 5.59 10.16
C SER A 38 58.04 7.02 9.84
N LEU A 39 57.12 7.98 9.89
CA LEU A 39 57.34 9.34 9.43
C LEU A 39 57.97 10.22 10.54
N PRO A 40 59.05 10.97 10.26
CA PRO A 40 59.65 11.90 11.21
C PRO A 40 58.66 12.99 11.66
N ALA A 41 58.92 13.60 12.82
CA ALA A 41 57.95 14.47 13.50
C ALA A 41 57.44 15.63 12.65
N ASP A 42 58.33 16.27 11.89
CA ASP A 42 58.01 17.46 11.10
C ASP A 42 57.08 17.12 9.93
N LEU A 43 57.30 15.96 9.30
CA LEU A 43 56.46 15.45 8.22
C LEU A 43 55.09 14.95 8.75
N ARG A 44 55.01 14.48 9.99
CA ARG A 44 53.71 14.17 10.64
C ARG A 44 52.85 15.40 10.80
N ALA A 45 53.44 16.56 11.13
CA ALA A 45 52.71 17.82 11.22
C ALA A 45 52.19 18.24 9.83
N CYS A 46 53.02 18.15 8.78
CA CYS A 46 52.59 18.36 7.40
C CYS A 46 51.42 17.46 7.01
N ARG A 47 51.50 16.15 7.28
CA ARG A 47 50.42 15.19 7.01
C ARG A 47 49.11 15.56 7.72
N ALA A 48 49.20 16.00 8.97
CA ALA A 48 48.02 16.42 9.73
C ALA A 48 47.34 17.64 9.09
N MET A 49 48.08 18.59 8.54
CA MET A 49 47.52 19.74 7.82
C MET A 49 46.76 19.30 6.56
N PHE A 50 47.35 18.42 5.74
CA PHE A 50 46.67 17.86 4.57
C PHE A 50 45.37 17.12 4.96
N ALA A 51 45.43 16.32 6.04
CA ALA A 51 44.26 15.63 6.56
C ALA A 51 43.17 16.59 7.04
N TYR A 52 43.54 17.67 7.73
CA TYR A 52 42.60 18.71 8.17
C TYR A 52 41.89 19.39 6.98
N VAL A 53 42.66 19.81 5.97
CA VAL A 53 42.13 20.43 4.75
C VAL A 53 41.21 19.47 4.00
N ALA A 54 41.61 18.21 3.84
CA ALA A 54 40.79 17.17 3.23
C ALA A 54 39.48 16.95 3.99
N ALA A 55 39.54 16.88 5.32
CA ALA A 55 38.36 16.72 6.17
C ALA A 55 37.45 17.96 6.10
N GLY A 56 37.99 19.17 5.98
CA GLY A 56 37.23 20.40 5.75
C GLY A 56 36.45 20.36 4.43
N ARG A 57 37.10 19.95 3.34
CA ARG A 57 36.47 19.76 2.02
C ARG A 57 35.39 18.68 2.05
N ALA A 58 35.64 17.58 2.75
CA ALA A 58 34.67 16.50 2.93
C ALA A 58 33.41 16.97 3.69
N ARG A 59 33.56 17.75 4.77
CA ARG A 59 32.43 18.32 5.52
C ARG A 59 31.60 19.29 4.69
N ALA A 60 32.24 20.14 3.88
CA ALA A 60 31.56 21.07 2.99
C ALA A 60 30.74 20.36 1.89
N THR A 61 31.29 19.28 1.31
CA THR A 61 30.57 18.47 0.31
C THR A 61 29.48 17.61 0.94
N GLY A 62 29.69 17.09 2.16
CA GLY A 62 28.69 16.35 2.93
C GLY A 62 27.43 17.16 3.21
N HIS A 63 27.58 18.43 3.62
CA HIS A 63 26.44 19.34 3.82
C HIS A 63 25.62 19.53 2.53
N ARG A 64 26.29 19.73 1.38
CA ARG A 64 25.60 19.86 0.08
C ARG A 64 24.89 18.58 -0.37
N ARG A 65 25.49 17.41 -0.11
CA ARG A 65 24.91 16.10 -0.43
C ARG A 65 23.70 15.77 0.45
N HIS A 66 23.75 16.10 1.74
CA HIS A 66 22.62 15.90 2.65
C HIS A 66 21.42 16.77 2.23
N HIS A 67 21.68 18.04 1.91
CA HIS A 67 20.63 18.98 1.52
C HIS A 67 19.96 18.64 0.18
N SER A 68 20.70 18.06 -0.77
CA SER A 68 20.14 17.62 -2.06
C SER A 68 19.35 16.32 -1.93
N ARG A 69 19.83 15.35 -1.13
CA ARG A 69 19.11 14.10 -0.86
C ARG A 69 17.80 14.32 -0.10
N LEU A 70 17.78 15.21 0.88
CA LEU A 70 16.55 15.58 1.62
C LEU A 70 15.51 16.23 0.70
N ARG A 71 15.94 17.12 -0.21
CA ARG A 71 15.03 17.72 -1.20
C ARG A 71 14.46 16.66 -2.13
N LEU A 72 15.26 15.73 -2.61
CA LEU A 72 14.81 14.62 -3.47
C LEU A 72 13.83 13.68 -2.76
N ALA A 73 14.10 13.34 -1.50
CA ALA A 73 13.20 12.52 -0.67
C ALA A 73 11.84 13.23 -0.42
N ALA A 74 11.84 14.54 -0.24
CA ALA A 74 10.60 15.32 -0.10
C ALA A 74 9.71 15.26 -1.35
N TRP A 75 10.30 15.26 -2.55
CA TRP A 75 9.55 15.13 -3.81
C TRP A 75 8.95 13.72 -4.02
N VAL A 76 9.67 12.67 -3.60
CA VAL A 76 9.15 11.29 -3.67
C VAL A 76 7.98 11.08 -2.69
N GLY A 77 8.04 11.65 -1.49
CA GLY A 77 6.94 11.60 -0.52
C GLY A 77 5.66 12.29 -1.01
N ALA A 78 5.78 13.41 -1.71
CA ALA A 78 4.63 14.15 -2.24
C ALA A 78 3.89 13.39 -3.36
N ALA A 79 4.61 12.65 -4.21
CA ALA A 79 4.00 11.89 -5.31
C ALA A 79 3.17 10.68 -4.82
N ALA A 80 3.62 9.99 -3.76
CA ALA A 80 2.92 8.83 -3.21
C ALA A 80 1.55 9.20 -2.58
N ALA A 81 1.46 10.35 -1.92
CA ALA A 81 0.22 10.83 -1.30
C ALA A 81 -0.88 11.12 -2.35
N ALA A 82 -0.51 11.67 -3.51
CA ALA A 82 -1.47 11.98 -4.58
C ALA A 82 -2.06 10.73 -5.25
N ALA A 83 -1.27 9.65 -5.40
CA ALA A 83 -1.78 8.39 -5.94
C ALA A 83 -2.78 7.73 -4.97
N ALA A 84 -2.50 7.76 -3.67
CA ALA A 84 -3.37 7.16 -2.65
C ALA A 84 -4.73 7.87 -2.55
N THR A 85 -4.78 9.20 -2.69
CA THR A 85 -6.05 9.94 -2.69
C THR A 85 -6.91 9.61 -3.91
N VAL A 86 -6.32 9.49 -5.10
CA VAL A 86 -7.05 9.09 -6.31
C VAL A 86 -7.65 7.69 -6.16
N VAL A 87 -6.87 6.71 -5.65
CA VAL A 87 -7.37 5.35 -5.41
C VAL A 87 -8.49 5.35 -4.38
N ALA A 88 -8.34 6.07 -3.27
CA ALA A 88 -9.38 6.16 -2.24
C ALA A 88 -10.69 6.76 -2.78
N VAL A 89 -10.61 7.82 -3.57
CA VAL A 89 -11.80 8.44 -4.20
C VAL A 89 -12.48 7.46 -5.16
N VAL A 90 -11.73 6.77 -6.01
CA VAL A 90 -12.29 5.77 -6.94
C VAL A 90 -12.97 4.63 -6.17
N VAL A 91 -12.35 4.10 -5.11
CA VAL A 91 -12.94 3.00 -4.32
C VAL A 91 -14.20 3.46 -3.58
N LEU A 92 -14.20 4.66 -3.01
CA LEU A 92 -15.35 5.20 -2.26
C LEU A 92 -16.52 5.62 -3.15
N THR A 93 -16.28 5.92 -4.43
CA THR A 93 -17.31 6.40 -5.37
C THR A 93 -17.79 5.33 -6.35
N SER A 94 -17.10 4.19 -6.44
CA SER A 94 -17.51 3.11 -7.35
C SER A 94 -18.75 2.42 -6.81
N PRO A 95 -19.79 2.19 -7.64
CA PRO A 95 -20.98 1.47 -7.22
C PRO A 95 -20.60 0.01 -6.87
N PRO A 96 -21.22 -0.57 -5.81
CA PRO A 96 -20.98 -1.95 -5.46
C PRO A 96 -21.37 -2.87 -6.62
N THR A 97 -20.55 -3.89 -6.89
CA THR A 97 -20.87 -4.89 -7.91
C THR A 97 -22.11 -5.69 -7.45
N PRO A 98 -23.14 -5.84 -8.29
CA PRO A 98 -24.35 -6.55 -7.90
C PRO A 98 -24.05 -8.05 -7.71
N GLN A 99 -24.16 -8.53 -6.47
CA GLN A 99 -23.93 -9.93 -6.12
C GLN A 99 -25.16 -10.84 -6.33
N SER A 100 -26.34 -10.25 -6.56
CA SER A 100 -27.60 -10.97 -6.73
C SER A 100 -28.44 -10.31 -7.82
N TYR A 101 -29.13 -11.13 -8.61
CA TYR A 101 -30.01 -10.69 -9.69
C TYR A 101 -31.28 -11.54 -9.71
N ALA A 102 -32.37 -10.98 -10.21
CA ALA A 102 -33.61 -11.69 -10.48
C ALA A 102 -33.91 -11.69 -11.97
N VAL A 103 -34.66 -12.70 -12.44
CA VAL A 103 -35.15 -12.75 -13.82
C VAL A 103 -36.66 -12.54 -13.78
N ILE A 104 -37.13 -11.46 -14.40
CA ILE A 104 -38.54 -11.09 -14.49
C ILE A 104 -38.86 -10.99 -15.99
N ASP A 105 -39.86 -11.73 -16.46
CA ASP A 105 -40.25 -11.80 -17.89
C ASP A 105 -39.08 -12.07 -18.86
N GLY A 106 -38.14 -12.93 -18.43
CA GLY A 106 -36.94 -13.27 -19.20
C GLY A 106 -35.85 -12.19 -19.23
N ARG A 107 -36.02 -11.07 -18.49
CA ARG A 107 -35.01 -10.01 -18.37
C ARG A 107 -34.33 -10.06 -17.01
N VAL A 108 -33.00 -9.91 -17.02
CA VAL A 108 -32.20 -9.80 -15.79
C VAL A 108 -32.38 -8.41 -15.19
N VAL A 109 -32.84 -8.36 -13.95
CA VAL A 109 -33.04 -7.14 -13.16
C VAL A 109 -32.17 -7.22 -11.90
N THR A 110 -31.34 -6.20 -11.70
CA THR A 110 -30.41 -6.08 -10.56
C THR A 110 -30.81 -4.98 -9.57
N ASP A 111 -31.77 -4.12 -9.92
CA ASP A 111 -32.28 -3.09 -9.01
C ASP A 111 -33.15 -3.73 -7.91
N PRO A 112 -32.73 -3.68 -6.63
CA PRO A 112 -33.44 -4.34 -5.54
C PRO A 112 -34.85 -3.79 -5.31
N ASP A 113 -35.11 -2.52 -5.61
CA ASP A 113 -36.42 -1.92 -5.43
C ASP A 113 -37.40 -2.38 -6.50
N VAL A 114 -36.93 -2.52 -7.75
CA VAL A 114 -37.74 -3.09 -8.83
C VAL A 114 -38.07 -4.56 -8.53
N VAL A 115 -37.06 -5.36 -8.14
CA VAL A 115 -37.25 -6.77 -7.81
C VAL A 115 -38.25 -6.96 -6.68
N ARG A 116 -38.12 -6.18 -5.59
CA ARG A 116 -39.02 -6.27 -4.44
C ARG A 116 -40.47 -5.92 -4.79
N ARG A 117 -40.68 -4.87 -5.59
CA ARG A 117 -42.03 -4.47 -6.00
C ARG A 117 -42.70 -5.54 -6.84
N GLU A 118 -42.00 -6.09 -7.82
CA GLU A 118 -42.59 -7.09 -8.71
C GLU A 118 -42.82 -8.42 -7.99
N ALA A 119 -41.90 -8.83 -7.13
CA ALA A 119 -42.08 -10.02 -6.28
C ALA A 119 -43.33 -9.90 -5.39
N MET A 120 -43.53 -8.75 -4.74
CA MET A 120 -44.73 -8.50 -3.92
C MET A 120 -46.03 -8.52 -4.73
N ARG A 121 -45.99 -8.01 -5.97
CA ARG A 121 -47.13 -8.05 -6.88
C ARG A 121 -47.48 -9.48 -7.29
N ALA A 122 -46.47 -10.26 -7.66
CA ALA A 122 -46.65 -11.67 -8.02
C ALA A 122 -47.23 -12.48 -6.85
N LEU A 123 -46.72 -12.26 -5.63
CA LEU A 123 -47.24 -12.88 -4.43
C LEU A 123 -48.72 -12.54 -4.18
N ARG A 124 -49.12 -11.28 -4.38
CA ARG A 124 -50.53 -10.87 -4.23
C ARG A 124 -51.48 -11.47 -5.25
N ILE A 125 -51.01 -11.79 -6.45
CA ILE A 125 -51.83 -12.46 -7.46
C ILE A 125 -52.17 -13.88 -7.02
N VAL A 126 -51.23 -14.55 -6.34
CA VAL A 126 -51.39 -15.94 -5.86
C VAL A 126 -52.00 -16.00 -4.45
N ALA A 127 -51.84 -14.94 -3.66
CA ALA A 127 -52.41 -14.86 -2.33
C ALA A 127 -53.94 -14.75 -2.43
N SER A 128 -54.63 -15.86 -2.19
CA SER A 128 -56.06 -15.85 -1.87
C SER A 128 -56.21 -15.22 -0.49
N ASP A 129 -56.95 -14.13 -0.41
CA ASP A 129 -57.39 -13.50 0.84
C ASP A 129 -58.66 -14.15 1.41
N ASP A 130 -59.15 -15.18 0.73
CA ASP A 130 -60.34 -15.93 1.11
C ASP A 130 -60.01 -16.98 2.18
N TYR A 131 -60.36 -16.67 3.43
CA TYR A 131 -60.30 -17.60 4.56
C TYR A 131 -61.25 -18.80 4.40
N ASP A 132 -62.18 -18.77 3.43
CA ASP A 132 -63.09 -19.88 3.14
C ASP A 132 -62.51 -20.91 2.15
N THR A 133 -61.35 -20.66 1.52
CA THR A 133 -60.73 -21.59 0.54
C THR A 133 -60.40 -22.96 1.16
N PHE A 134 -60.17 -23.04 2.47
CA PHE A 134 -60.00 -24.29 3.22
C PHE A 134 -61.17 -24.61 4.17
N GLY A 135 -62.28 -23.86 4.11
CA GLY A 135 -63.47 -24.07 4.96
C GLY A 135 -64.07 -25.47 4.80
N ALA A 136 -63.88 -26.11 3.64
CA ALA A 136 -64.23 -27.51 3.42
C ALA A 136 -63.57 -28.49 4.40
N ILE A 137 -62.37 -28.18 4.90
CA ILE A 137 -61.64 -29.04 5.85
C ILE A 137 -62.23 -28.94 7.26
N ASP A 138 -62.63 -27.73 7.68
CA ASP A 138 -63.31 -27.56 8.97
C ASP A 138 -64.73 -28.12 8.95
N MET A 139 -65.43 -28.06 7.80
CA MET A 139 -66.72 -28.74 7.65
C MET A 139 -66.61 -30.27 7.72
N MET A 140 -65.53 -30.87 7.21
CA MET A 140 -65.26 -32.31 7.37
C MET A 140 -64.94 -32.68 8.82
N ARG A 141 -64.33 -31.79 9.60
CA ARG A 141 -64.01 -32.02 11.02
C ARG A 141 -65.20 -31.78 11.95
N ALA A 142 -66.12 -30.89 11.56
CA ALA A 142 -67.33 -30.55 12.32
C ALA A 142 -68.53 -31.47 12.02
N ALA A 143 -68.51 -32.22 10.91
CA ALA A 143 -69.54 -33.21 10.63
C ALA A 143 -69.43 -34.38 11.63
N PRO A 144 -70.46 -34.64 12.47
CA PRO A 144 -70.48 -35.86 13.26
C PRO A 144 -70.56 -37.04 12.28
N CYS A 145 -69.67 -38.03 12.45
CA CYS A 145 -69.75 -39.29 11.73
C CYS A 145 -71.10 -39.96 12.03
N ALA A 146 -72.11 -39.71 11.21
CA ALA A 146 -73.33 -40.50 11.22
C ALA A 146 -72.96 -41.88 10.64
N PRO A 147 -73.23 -42.98 11.35
CA PRO A 147 -72.91 -44.30 10.84
C PRO A 147 -73.79 -44.59 9.62
N VAL A 148 -73.14 -44.82 8.48
CA VAL A 148 -73.77 -45.42 7.30
C VAL A 148 -74.03 -46.88 7.64
N GLY A 149 -75.31 -47.25 7.76
CA GLY A 149 -75.74 -48.65 7.75
C GLY A 149 -76.83 -48.97 8.78
N ALA A 150 -78.09 -48.83 8.37
CA ALA A 150 -79.21 -49.60 8.95
C ALA A 150 -80.40 -49.67 7.97
N ASP A 151 -80.16 -49.98 6.70
CA ASP A 151 -81.22 -50.46 5.80
C ASP A 151 -81.13 -51.98 5.77
N GLY A 152 -81.80 -52.61 6.74
CA GLY A 152 -81.93 -54.06 6.88
C GLY A 152 -83.35 -54.39 7.29
N GLU A 153 -84.09 -54.93 6.34
CA GLU A 153 -85.32 -55.74 6.42
C GLU A 153 -85.88 -56.04 7.83
N GLN A 154 -87.18 -55.77 8.03
CA GLN A 154 -88.08 -56.85 8.50
C GLN A 154 -89.58 -56.59 8.25
N GLN A 155 -90.13 -57.66 7.70
CA GLN A 155 -91.48 -58.03 7.29
C GLN A 155 -92.44 -58.27 8.49
N GLN A 156 -93.76 -58.35 8.20
CA GLN A 156 -94.90 -58.80 9.05
C GLN A 156 -95.50 -57.73 9.98
N ARG A 157 -96.81 -57.45 10.00
CA ARG A 157 -98.03 -58.12 9.54
C ARG A 157 -99.08 -57.12 9.05
#